data_AF-A0A396BYX0-F1
#
_entry.id   AF-A0A396BYX0-F1
#
_cell.length_a   1.000
_cell.length_b   1.000
_cell.length_c   1.000
_cell.angle_alpha   90.00
_cell.angle_beta   90.00
_cell.angle_gamma   90.00
#
_symmetry.space_group_name_H-M   'P 1'
#
loop_
_entity.id
_entity.type
_entity.pdbx_description
1 polymer ?
#
loop_
_entity_poly.entity_id
_entity_poly.type
_entity_poly.pdbx_seq_one_letter_code
_entity_poly.pdbx_strand_id
1 'polypeptide(L)'
;MNWNKIVECVPNFSEGRDLKKIDRIVAPFRARAGVKLLDYSNDEDHNRLVVTLVGEPEALRDAVIEAIGVAVELIDLNHHQGQHPRMGAVDVVPFIPIKNVTMDEAVSLSREVGEKVAGLYHLPVFLYEKSATAPHRENLAAVRKGEFEGMAEKIKLPEWQPDFGPADRHPTAGTVAIGARMPLVAYNINLSTDNLEIATKIARNIRHINGGLRYVKAMGVELKERNITQVSINMTDYTRTALYRAFELVRIEARRYGVTIIGSEIVGLVPMEALIDTASYYLGLENFSMQQVLESRIME
;
A
#
# COMPACT_ATOMS: atom_id res chain seq x y z
N MET A 1 19.25 -14.77 -5.14
CA MET A 1 19.45 -13.55 -5.98
C MET A 1 20.59 -12.79 -5.36
N ASN A 2 21.61 -12.42 -6.13
CA ASN A 2 22.78 -11.70 -5.61
C ASN A 2 22.65 -10.19 -5.84
N TRP A 3 21.47 -9.63 -5.56
CA TRP A 3 21.23 -8.19 -5.70
C TRP A 3 21.74 -7.47 -4.46
N ASN A 4 22.61 -6.49 -4.67
CA ASN A 4 23.16 -5.71 -3.58
C ASN A 4 22.13 -4.72 -3.01
N LYS A 5 21.35 -4.09 -3.90
CA LYS A 5 20.26 -3.16 -3.55
C LYS A 5 18.92 -3.77 -3.93
N ILE A 6 17.96 -3.72 -3.02
CA ILE A 6 16.60 -4.22 -3.25
C ILE A 6 15.60 -3.15 -2.84
N VAL A 7 14.71 -2.84 -3.78
CA VAL A 7 13.52 -2.02 -3.57
C VAL A 7 12.30 -2.88 -3.86
N GLU A 8 11.29 -2.78 -3.00
CA GLU A 8 9.95 -3.28 -3.29
C GLU A 8 9.12 -2.17 -3.94
N CYS A 9 8.33 -2.52 -4.95
CA CYS A 9 7.32 -1.62 -5.52
C CYS A 9 5.97 -2.32 -5.54
N VAL A 10 4.94 -1.62 -5.08
CA VAL A 10 3.58 -2.18 -4.96
C VAL A 10 2.57 -1.37 -5.77
N PRO A 11 2.67 -1.30 -7.11
CA PRO A 11 1.77 -0.48 -7.91
C PRO A 11 0.34 -1.01 -7.89
N ASN A 12 -0.60 -0.06 -7.94
CA ASN A 12 -2.04 -0.31 -7.83
C ASN A 12 -2.74 0.17 -9.09
N PHE A 13 -3.44 -0.73 -9.75
CA PHE A 13 -4.11 -0.47 -11.02
C PHE A 13 -5.63 -0.58 -10.85
N SER A 14 -6.36 0.30 -11.53
CA SER A 14 -7.83 0.34 -11.53
C SER A 14 -8.39 -0.65 -12.57
N GLU A 15 -8.05 -1.93 -12.41
CA GLU A 15 -8.57 -3.04 -13.21
C GLU A 15 -8.43 -4.33 -12.39
N GLY A 16 -9.55 -4.99 -12.06
CA GLY A 16 -9.57 -6.22 -11.27
C GLY A 16 -10.36 -7.35 -11.93
N ARG A 17 -10.93 -7.14 -13.12
CA ARG A 17 -11.90 -8.05 -13.75
C ARG A 17 -11.46 -8.56 -15.12
N ASP A 18 -10.92 -7.69 -15.98
CA ASP A 18 -10.45 -8.08 -17.31
C ASP A 18 -9.06 -8.72 -17.22
N LEU A 19 -9.05 -10.06 -17.15
CA LEU A 19 -7.82 -10.85 -17.07
C LEU A 19 -6.84 -10.57 -18.23
N LYS A 20 -7.32 -10.23 -19.43
CA LYS A 20 -6.44 -9.93 -20.57
C LYS A 20 -5.71 -8.61 -20.36
N LYS A 21 -6.39 -7.60 -19.81
CA LYS A 21 -5.73 -6.33 -19.45
C LYS A 21 -4.75 -6.55 -18.31
N ILE A 22 -5.14 -7.31 -17.28
CA ILE A 22 -4.26 -7.65 -16.16
C ILE A 22 -2.99 -8.32 -16.67
N ASP A 23 -3.09 -9.33 -17.53
CA ASP A 23 -1.95 -10.03 -18.10
C ASP A 23 -1.02 -9.09 -18.88
N ARG A 24 -1.56 -8.13 -19.64
CA ARG A 24 -0.77 -7.11 -20.34
C ARG A 24 -0.08 -6.16 -19.36
N ILE A 25 -0.75 -5.75 -18.30
CA ILE A 25 -0.20 -4.83 -17.28
C ILE A 25 0.94 -5.49 -16.50
N VAL A 26 0.85 -6.80 -16.20
CA VAL A 26 1.90 -7.51 -15.46
C VAL A 26 3.03 -8.04 -16.35
N ALA A 27 2.83 -8.11 -17.67
CA ALA A 27 3.82 -8.62 -18.61
C ALA A 27 5.20 -7.93 -18.51
N PRO A 28 5.32 -6.60 -18.32
CA PRO A 28 6.62 -5.91 -18.16
C PRO A 28 7.45 -6.39 -16.97
N PHE A 29 6.83 -7.07 -16.00
CA PHE A 29 7.48 -7.59 -14.80
C PHE A 29 7.91 -9.06 -14.94
N ARG A 30 7.37 -9.79 -15.93
CA ARG A 30 7.66 -11.22 -16.13
C ARG A 30 9.00 -11.39 -16.83
N ALA A 31 9.85 -12.26 -16.29
CA ALA A 31 11.15 -12.64 -16.86
C ALA A 31 12.11 -11.46 -17.16
N ARG A 32 11.94 -10.30 -16.49
CA ARG A 32 12.83 -9.16 -16.65
C ARG A 32 14.03 -9.30 -15.72
N ALA A 33 15.25 -9.19 -16.28
CA ALA A 33 16.45 -9.14 -15.47
C ALA A 33 16.40 -7.96 -14.47
N GLY A 34 16.81 -8.21 -13.23
CA GLY A 34 16.79 -7.21 -12.15
C GLY A 34 15.41 -6.97 -11.51
N VAL A 35 14.34 -7.64 -11.96
CA VAL A 35 12.99 -7.52 -11.39
C VAL A 35 12.39 -8.90 -11.15
N LYS A 36 11.68 -9.04 -10.03
CA LYS A 36 10.91 -10.23 -9.70
C LYS A 36 9.49 -9.82 -9.30
N LEU A 37 8.52 -10.35 -10.04
CA LEU A 37 7.13 -10.38 -9.63
C LEU A 37 6.98 -11.39 -8.48
N LEU A 38 6.66 -10.90 -7.29
CA LEU A 38 6.45 -11.74 -6.10
C LEU A 38 5.01 -12.24 -6.03
N ASP A 39 4.07 -11.33 -6.25
CA ASP A 39 2.64 -11.60 -6.14
C ASP A 39 1.85 -10.60 -6.98
N TYR A 40 0.63 -10.97 -7.36
CA TYR A 40 -0.38 -10.02 -7.77
C TYR A 40 -1.75 -10.54 -7.35
N SER A 41 -2.58 -9.64 -6.86
CA SER A 41 -3.94 -9.96 -6.40
C SER A 41 -4.91 -9.05 -7.12
N ASN A 42 -5.84 -9.66 -7.86
CA ASN A 42 -6.96 -8.96 -8.47
C ASN A 42 -8.20 -9.14 -7.59
N ASP A 43 -8.84 -8.03 -7.25
CA ASP A 43 -10.07 -7.97 -6.48
C ASP A 43 -11.20 -7.52 -7.40
N GLU A 44 -12.13 -8.42 -7.71
CA GLU A 44 -13.22 -8.17 -8.65
C GLU A 44 -14.27 -7.19 -8.08
N ASP A 45 -14.51 -7.22 -6.76
CA ASP A 45 -15.47 -6.35 -6.08
C ASP A 45 -14.96 -4.91 -6.02
N HIS A 46 -13.69 -4.76 -5.65
CA HIS A 46 -13.01 -3.47 -5.62
C HIS A 46 -12.53 -3.01 -7.00
N ASN A 47 -12.59 -3.89 -8.01
CA ASN A 47 -12.10 -3.68 -9.37
C ASN A 47 -10.69 -3.07 -9.40
N ARG A 48 -9.77 -3.74 -8.69
CA ARG A 48 -8.42 -3.27 -8.42
C ARG A 48 -7.42 -4.42 -8.52
N LEU A 49 -6.27 -4.14 -9.11
CA LEU A 49 -5.12 -5.03 -9.15
C LEU A 49 -4.00 -4.43 -8.29
N VAL A 50 -3.51 -5.22 -7.34
CA VAL A 50 -2.32 -4.91 -6.56
C VAL A 50 -1.21 -5.83 -7.01
N VAL A 51 -0.09 -5.27 -7.44
CA VAL A 51 1.07 -6.04 -7.89
C VAL A 51 2.20 -5.81 -6.90
N THR A 52 2.91 -6.86 -6.51
CA THR A 52 4.05 -6.79 -5.59
C THR A 52 5.32 -7.21 -6.30
N LEU A 53 6.27 -6.28 -6.39
CA LEU A 53 7.52 -6.44 -7.13
C LEU A 53 8.70 -6.23 -6.21
N VAL A 54 9.81 -6.93 -6.44
CA VAL A 54 11.12 -6.58 -5.88
C VAL A 54 12.17 -6.55 -6.97
N GLY A 55 13.14 -5.67 -6.86
CA GLY A 55 14.20 -5.56 -7.85
C GLY A 55 15.29 -4.57 -7.51
N GLU A 56 16.27 -4.49 -8.40
CA GLU A 56 17.27 -3.43 -8.41
C GLU A 56 16.59 -2.10 -8.80
N PRO A 57 16.98 -0.95 -8.20
CA PRO A 57 16.28 0.32 -8.37
C PRO A 57 16.02 0.71 -9.84
N GLU A 58 17.03 0.61 -10.70
CA GLU A 58 16.97 1.02 -12.10
C GLU A 58 16.12 0.07 -12.95
N ALA A 59 16.26 -1.24 -12.73
CA ALA A 59 15.46 -2.23 -13.45
C ALA A 59 13.98 -2.14 -13.07
N LEU A 60 13.70 -1.92 -11.79
CA LEU A 60 12.36 -1.73 -11.26
C LEU A 60 11.72 -0.45 -11.79
N ARG A 61 12.48 0.66 -11.84
CA ARG A 61 12.07 1.93 -12.46
C ARG A 61 11.52 1.70 -13.86
N ASP A 62 12.32 1.06 -14.72
CA ASP A 62 12.01 0.91 -16.14
C ASP A 62 10.79 0.01 -16.34
N ALA A 63 10.68 -1.07 -15.55
CA ALA A 63 9.53 -1.96 -15.60
C ALA A 63 8.23 -1.29 -15.15
N VAL A 64 8.29 -0.48 -14.09
CA VAL A 64 7.14 0.25 -13.57
C VAL A 64 6.66 1.32 -14.55
N ILE A 65 7.57 2.09 -15.16
CA ILE A 65 7.23 3.10 -16.19
C ILE A 65 6.55 2.43 -17.39
N GLU A 66 7.04 1.27 -17.83
CA GLU A 66 6.45 0.52 -18.94
C GLU A 66 5.03 0.03 -18.58
N ALA A 67 4.84 -0.56 -17.41
CA ALA A 67 3.54 -1.02 -16.95
C ALA A 67 2.52 0.12 -16.76
N ILE A 68 2.97 1.30 -16.32
CA ILE A 68 2.12 2.50 -16.27
C ILE A 68 1.65 2.88 -17.66
N GLY A 69 2.53 2.85 -18.67
CA GLY A 69 2.15 3.12 -20.06
C GLY A 69 1.08 2.17 -20.58
N VAL A 70 1.25 0.87 -20.32
CA VAL A 70 0.26 -0.15 -20.67
C VAL A 70 -1.09 0.11 -19.99
N ALA A 71 -1.07 0.48 -18.71
CA ALA A 71 -2.30 0.80 -17.99
C ALA A 71 -3.02 2.04 -18.55
N VAL A 72 -2.26 3.10 -18.91
CA VAL A 72 -2.79 4.31 -19.54
C VAL A 72 -3.48 4.00 -20.88
N GLU A 73 -2.94 3.05 -21.65
CA GLU A 73 -3.52 2.62 -22.94
C GLU A 73 -4.83 1.82 -22.74
N LEU A 74 -4.90 0.97 -21.71
CA LEU A 74 -5.96 -0.04 -21.58
C LEU A 74 -7.11 0.30 -20.65
N ILE A 75 -6.89 1.22 -19.72
CA ILE A 75 -7.86 1.56 -18.68
C ILE A 75 -8.46 2.92 -18.99
N ASP A 76 -9.78 2.92 -19.20
CA ASP A 76 -10.58 4.13 -19.28
C ASP A 76 -11.43 4.27 -18.01
N LEU A 77 -11.07 5.22 -17.16
CA LEU A 77 -11.78 5.46 -15.90
C LEU A 77 -13.18 6.03 -16.10
N ASN A 78 -13.52 6.58 -17.28
CA ASN A 78 -14.88 7.02 -17.55
C ASN A 78 -15.88 5.84 -17.57
N HIS A 79 -15.37 4.62 -17.71
CA HIS A 79 -16.13 3.37 -17.68
C HIS A 79 -15.78 2.47 -16.48
N HIS A 80 -14.85 2.90 -15.63
CA HIS A 80 -14.43 2.13 -14.45
C HIS A 80 -15.39 2.36 -13.27
N GLN A 81 -15.81 1.27 -12.66
CA GLN A 81 -16.54 1.26 -11.40
C GLN A 81 -15.98 0.17 -10.48
N GLY A 82 -15.80 0.49 -9.20
CA GLY A 82 -15.31 -0.41 -8.16
C GLY A 82 -15.57 0.18 -6.78
N GLN A 83 -15.60 -0.67 -5.75
CA GLN A 83 -15.83 -0.21 -4.38
C GLN A 83 -14.63 0.53 -3.77
N HIS A 84 -13.43 0.36 -4.35
CA HIS A 84 -12.23 1.01 -3.86
C HIS A 84 -12.07 2.42 -4.44
N PRO A 85 -11.82 3.45 -3.60
CA PRO A 85 -11.54 4.80 -4.08
C PRO A 85 -10.34 4.84 -5.01
N ARG A 86 -10.49 5.47 -6.17
CA ARG A 86 -9.44 5.54 -7.19
C ARG A 86 -9.41 6.89 -7.89
N MET A 87 -8.23 7.39 -8.22
CA MET A 87 -8.06 8.62 -9.00
C MET A 87 -7.33 8.44 -10.32
N GLY A 88 -6.78 7.24 -10.56
CA GLY A 88 -5.94 6.94 -11.72
C GLY A 88 -6.10 5.51 -12.25
N ALA A 89 -5.83 5.33 -13.55
CA ALA A 89 -5.65 4.00 -14.15
C ALA A 89 -4.55 3.24 -13.42
N VAL A 90 -3.49 3.98 -13.05
CA VAL A 90 -2.59 3.63 -11.97
C VAL A 90 -2.86 4.59 -10.83
N ASP A 91 -3.37 4.08 -9.72
CA ASP A 91 -3.83 4.90 -8.60
C ASP A 91 -2.66 5.33 -7.71
N VAL A 92 -1.81 4.37 -7.32
CA VAL A 92 -0.62 4.62 -6.50
C VAL A 92 0.55 3.71 -6.85
N VAL A 93 1.76 4.26 -6.80
CA VAL A 93 3.04 3.58 -7.03
C VAL A 93 4.01 3.88 -5.88
N PRO A 94 4.03 3.05 -4.82
CA PRO A 94 4.99 3.17 -3.74
C PRO A 94 6.32 2.49 -4.07
N PHE A 95 7.43 3.09 -3.67
CA PHE A 95 8.76 2.49 -3.58
C PHE A 95 9.15 2.32 -2.11
N ILE A 96 9.56 1.11 -1.75
CA ILE A 96 9.87 0.73 -0.38
C ILE A 96 11.31 0.22 -0.32
N PRO A 97 12.20 0.86 0.44
CA PRO A 97 13.57 0.37 0.62
C PRO A 97 13.58 -0.96 1.38
N ILE A 98 14.25 -2.00 0.86
CA ILE A 98 14.32 -3.34 1.47
C ILE A 98 15.75 -3.73 1.90
N LYS A 99 16.72 -3.75 0.98
CA LYS A 99 18.12 -4.12 1.27
C LYS A 99 19.07 -3.07 0.72
N ASN A 100 19.96 -2.54 1.55
CA ASN A 100 21.01 -1.55 1.20
C ASN A 100 20.51 -0.34 0.39
N VAL A 101 19.26 0.07 0.59
CA VAL A 101 18.67 1.27 -0.01
C VAL A 101 18.15 2.13 1.12
N THR A 102 18.51 3.41 1.11
CA THR A 102 18.02 4.40 2.06
C THR A 102 16.66 4.94 1.65
N MET A 103 15.92 5.54 2.59
CA MET A 103 14.67 6.20 2.25
C MET A 103 14.89 7.34 1.23
N ASP A 104 15.99 8.08 1.34
CA ASP A 104 16.30 9.19 0.42
C ASP A 104 16.56 8.71 -1.02
N GLU A 105 17.18 7.53 -1.18
CA GLU A 105 17.33 6.89 -2.49
C GLU A 105 15.97 6.44 -3.05
N ALA A 106 15.08 5.89 -2.23
CA ALA A 106 13.72 5.54 -2.65
C ALA A 106 12.89 6.78 -3.03
N VAL A 107 13.03 7.89 -2.28
CA VAL A 107 12.43 9.18 -2.62
C VAL A 107 12.95 9.67 -3.97
N SER A 108 14.27 9.63 -4.18
CA SER A 108 14.90 10.04 -5.44
C SER A 108 14.38 9.22 -6.62
N LEU A 109 14.29 7.90 -6.45
CA LEU A 109 13.70 6.98 -7.43
C LEU A 109 12.24 7.34 -7.75
N SER A 110 11.42 7.60 -6.73
CA SER A 110 10.01 7.96 -6.91
C SER A 110 9.83 9.27 -7.69
N ARG A 111 10.72 10.25 -7.47
CA ARG A 111 10.72 11.52 -8.20
C ARG A 111 11.10 11.33 -9.66
N GLU A 112 12.15 10.54 -9.92
CA GLU A 112 12.59 10.22 -11.28
C GLU A 112 11.48 9.51 -12.08
N VAL A 113 10.81 8.53 -11.46
CA VAL A 113 9.65 7.85 -12.08
C VAL A 113 8.53 8.84 -12.34
N GLY A 114 8.20 9.70 -11.38
CA GLY A 114 7.16 10.72 -11.54
C GLY A 114 7.41 11.66 -12.71
N GLU A 115 8.63 12.19 -12.83
CA GLU A 115 9.00 13.08 -13.92
C GLU A 115 8.92 12.39 -15.29
N LYS A 116 9.44 11.16 -15.40
CA LYS A 116 9.38 10.37 -16.65
C LYS A 116 7.96 10.01 -17.06
N VAL A 117 7.13 9.57 -16.11
CA VAL A 117 5.72 9.20 -16.34
C VAL A 117 4.92 10.41 -16.81
N ALA A 118 5.13 11.56 -16.17
CA ALA A 118 4.50 12.80 -16.56
C ALA A 118 4.87 13.22 -18.00
N GLY A 119 6.15 13.14 -18.35
CA GLY A 119 6.62 13.50 -19.70
C GLY A 119 6.18 12.53 -20.80
N LEU A 120 6.22 11.22 -20.54
CA LEU A 120 5.90 10.21 -21.54
C LEU A 120 4.40 10.07 -21.79
N TYR A 121 3.60 10.08 -20.73
CA TYR A 121 2.17 9.73 -20.79
C TYR A 121 1.24 10.91 -20.50
N HIS A 122 1.79 12.12 -20.34
CA HIS A 122 1.01 13.33 -19.99
C HIS A 122 0.14 13.13 -18.75
N LEU A 123 0.63 12.31 -17.82
CA LEU A 123 -0.06 12.04 -16.57
C LEU A 123 0.30 13.11 -15.53
N PRO A 124 -0.67 13.78 -14.89
CA PRO A 124 -0.41 14.52 -13.66
C PRO A 124 0.00 13.58 -12.53
N VAL A 125 1.12 13.90 -11.89
CA VAL A 125 1.74 13.11 -10.82
C VAL A 125 1.72 13.89 -9.51
N PHE A 126 1.24 13.24 -8.45
CA PHE A 126 1.37 13.71 -7.07
C PHE A 126 2.42 12.91 -6.33
N LEU A 127 3.38 13.60 -5.73
CA LEU A 127 4.30 12.96 -4.80
C LEU A 127 3.66 12.85 -3.41
N TYR A 128 3.75 11.68 -2.80
CA TYR A 128 3.08 11.38 -1.53
C TYR A 128 4.00 10.67 -0.51
N GLU A 129 3.53 10.52 0.72
CA GLU A 129 4.30 9.98 1.87
C GLU A 129 5.66 10.69 1.98
N LYS A 130 6.79 9.96 2.05
CA LYS A 130 8.12 10.57 2.22
C LYS A 130 8.59 11.38 1.02
N SER A 131 7.93 11.22 -0.12
CA SER A 131 8.23 12.00 -1.32
C SER A 131 7.40 13.29 -1.42
N ALA A 132 6.41 13.48 -0.54
CA ALA A 132 5.51 14.62 -0.57
C ALA A 132 6.28 15.95 -0.48
N THR A 133 5.94 16.88 -1.37
CA THR A 133 6.50 18.25 -1.40
C THR A 133 5.80 19.20 -0.43
N ALA A 134 4.66 18.78 0.12
CA ALA A 134 3.90 19.53 1.10
C ALA A 134 3.23 18.60 2.12
N PRO A 135 3.08 19.01 3.41
CA PRO A 135 2.55 18.15 4.47
C PRO A 135 1.16 17.56 4.20
N HIS A 136 0.27 18.30 3.52
CA HIS A 136 -1.08 17.83 3.20
C HIS A 136 -1.11 16.74 2.12
N ARG A 137 -0.01 16.51 1.41
CA ARG A 137 0.14 15.44 0.40
C ARG A 137 0.70 14.14 0.96
N GLU A 138 1.23 14.15 2.18
CA GLU A 138 1.77 12.93 2.79
C GLU A 138 0.72 11.82 2.86
N ASN A 139 -0.51 12.18 3.26
CA ASN A 139 -1.61 11.22 3.36
C ASN A 139 -2.26 10.98 2.00
N LEU A 140 -2.05 9.78 1.47
CA LEU A 140 -2.66 9.32 0.22
C LEU A 140 -4.19 9.44 0.17
N ALA A 141 -4.90 9.33 1.30
CA ALA A 141 -6.36 9.53 1.33
C ALA A 141 -6.74 11.00 1.11
N ALA A 142 -5.91 11.95 1.54
CA ALA A 142 -6.09 13.37 1.24
C ALA A 142 -5.83 13.64 -0.25
N VAL A 143 -4.78 13.03 -0.82
CA VAL A 143 -4.47 13.12 -2.26
C VAL A 143 -5.61 12.52 -3.11
N ARG A 144 -6.13 11.34 -2.75
CA ARG A 144 -7.24 10.66 -3.47
C ARG A 144 -8.63 11.20 -3.17
N LYS A 145 -8.77 12.15 -2.24
CA LYS A 145 -10.08 12.72 -1.90
C LYS A 145 -10.72 13.36 -3.13
N GLY A 146 -11.94 12.93 -3.44
CA GLY A 146 -12.66 13.31 -4.65
C GLY A 146 -12.56 12.29 -5.78
N GLU A 147 -11.69 11.28 -5.65
CA GLU A 147 -11.51 10.21 -6.64
C GLU A 147 -11.20 10.75 -8.04
N PHE A 148 -11.52 10.01 -9.11
CA PHE A 148 -11.33 10.43 -10.49
C PHE A 148 -12.21 11.61 -10.86
N GLU A 149 -13.47 11.59 -10.43
CA GLU A 149 -14.51 12.55 -10.80
C GLU A 149 -14.22 13.95 -10.25
N GLY A 150 -13.83 14.04 -8.97
CA GLY A 150 -13.54 15.30 -8.31
C GLY A 150 -12.16 15.87 -8.65
N MET A 151 -11.30 15.10 -9.31
CA MET A 151 -9.92 15.50 -9.57
C MET A 151 -9.80 16.63 -10.61
N ALA A 152 -10.76 16.71 -11.55
CA ALA A 152 -10.80 17.76 -12.56
C ALA A 152 -10.88 19.17 -11.96
N GLU A 153 -11.58 19.33 -10.84
CA GLU A 153 -11.66 20.61 -10.12
C GLU A 153 -10.55 20.75 -9.09
N LYS A 154 -10.22 19.67 -8.39
CA LYS A 154 -9.20 19.70 -7.35
C LYS A 154 -7.82 20.11 -7.86
N ILE A 155 -7.39 19.60 -9.01
CA ILE A 155 -6.07 19.91 -9.59
C ILE A 155 -5.86 21.40 -9.87
N LYS A 156 -6.95 22.12 -10.14
CA LYS A 156 -6.91 23.57 -10.42
C LYS A 156 -6.69 24.39 -9.16
N LEU A 157 -6.87 23.80 -7.97
CA LEU A 157 -6.63 24.48 -6.71
C LEU A 157 -5.12 24.69 -6.50
N PRO A 158 -4.68 25.89 -6.07
CA PRO A 158 -3.25 26.19 -5.91
C PRO A 158 -2.50 25.18 -5.04
N GLU A 159 -3.12 24.65 -4.00
CA GLU A 159 -2.51 23.68 -3.09
C GLU A 159 -2.42 22.25 -3.66
N TRP A 160 -3.16 21.95 -4.74
CA TRP A 160 -3.27 20.64 -5.38
C TRP A 160 -2.77 20.62 -6.82
N GLN A 161 -1.92 21.58 -7.22
CA GLN A 161 -1.20 21.47 -8.49
C GLN A 161 -0.27 20.25 -8.47
N PRO A 162 -0.24 19.41 -9.51
CA PRO A 162 0.61 18.21 -9.52
C PRO A 162 2.10 18.59 -9.43
N ASP A 163 2.89 17.69 -8.85
CA ASP A 163 4.34 17.86 -8.74
C ASP A 163 5.02 17.77 -10.11
N PHE A 164 4.47 16.94 -11.00
CA PHE A 164 4.89 16.82 -12.39
C PHE A 164 3.69 16.65 -13.32
N GLY A 165 3.85 17.06 -14.58
CA GLY A 165 2.82 16.90 -15.60
C GLY A 165 1.83 18.07 -15.68
N PRO A 166 0.77 17.93 -16.49
CA PRO A 166 -0.18 19.02 -16.74
C PRO A 166 -1.03 19.32 -15.50
N ALA A 167 -1.42 20.58 -15.30
CA ALA A 167 -2.39 20.98 -14.28
C ALA A 167 -3.84 20.68 -14.70
N ASP A 168 -4.07 19.49 -15.26
CA ASP A 168 -5.39 18.93 -15.57
C ASP A 168 -5.34 17.40 -15.44
N ARG A 169 -6.48 16.76 -15.15
CA ARG A 169 -6.53 15.29 -15.10
C ARG A 169 -6.40 14.72 -16.51
N HIS A 170 -5.73 13.58 -16.65
CA HIS A 170 -5.76 12.87 -17.92
C HIS A 170 -7.21 12.42 -18.23
N PRO A 171 -7.71 12.56 -19.48
CA PRO A 171 -9.12 12.33 -19.80
C PRO A 171 -9.65 10.94 -19.44
N THR A 172 -8.86 9.89 -19.69
CA THR A 172 -9.21 8.49 -19.41
C THR A 172 -8.44 7.92 -18.23
N ALA A 173 -7.12 8.14 -18.17
CA ALA A 173 -6.25 7.59 -17.13
C ALA A 173 -6.22 8.34 -15.79
N GLY A 174 -6.81 9.54 -15.68
CA GLY A 174 -6.85 10.29 -14.43
C GLY A 174 -5.48 10.80 -13.95
N THR A 175 -5.12 10.52 -12.70
CA THR A 175 -3.90 10.99 -12.03
C THR A 175 -3.24 9.90 -11.22
N VAL A 176 -1.92 9.97 -11.03
CA VAL A 176 -1.17 8.95 -10.28
C VAL A 176 -0.49 9.56 -9.04
N ALA A 177 -0.55 8.85 -7.90
CA ALA A 177 0.31 9.14 -6.76
C ALA A 177 1.57 8.28 -6.81
N ILE A 178 2.76 8.87 -6.72
CA ILE A 178 4.04 8.15 -6.71
C ILE A 178 4.83 8.59 -5.49
N GLY A 179 5.44 7.67 -4.76
CA GLY A 179 6.16 8.06 -3.55
C GLY A 179 6.96 6.96 -2.92
N ALA A 180 7.72 7.32 -1.89
CA ALA A 180 8.47 6.39 -1.08
C ALA A 180 7.87 6.29 0.32
N ARG A 181 7.87 5.08 0.88
CA ARG A 181 7.36 4.83 2.22
C ARG A 181 8.01 3.61 2.85
N MET A 182 7.84 3.48 4.16
CA MET A 182 8.18 2.25 4.87
C MET A 182 7.25 1.10 4.44
N PRO A 183 7.69 -0.17 4.61
CA PRO A 183 6.81 -1.31 4.44
C PRO A 183 5.55 -1.14 5.29
N LEU A 184 4.40 -1.41 4.69
CA LEU A 184 3.12 -1.33 5.37
C LEU A 184 2.66 -2.75 5.62
N VAL A 185 2.28 -3.06 6.85
CA VAL A 185 1.75 -4.38 7.19
C VAL A 185 0.23 -4.26 7.28
N ALA A 186 -0.46 -4.88 6.33
CA ALA A 186 -1.91 -5.04 6.38
C ALA A 186 -2.22 -6.26 7.26
N TYR A 187 -2.79 -5.99 8.44
CA TYR A 187 -3.03 -6.97 9.48
C TYR A 187 -4.47 -6.87 9.94
N ASN A 188 -5.27 -7.90 9.66
CA ASN A 188 -6.67 -7.87 10.03
C ASN A 188 -6.95 -8.84 11.18
N ILE A 189 -7.85 -8.46 12.10
CA ILE A 189 -8.19 -9.24 13.29
C ILE A 189 -9.67 -9.60 13.27
N ASN A 190 -9.97 -10.89 13.26
CA ASN A 190 -11.31 -11.45 13.16
C ASN A 190 -11.99 -11.49 14.52
N LEU A 191 -13.22 -11.00 14.59
CA LEU A 191 -14.03 -10.94 15.80
C LEU A 191 -15.15 -11.98 15.74
N SER A 192 -15.55 -12.53 16.89
CA SER A 192 -16.61 -13.53 17.03
C SER A 192 -18.04 -12.97 16.86
N THR A 193 -18.22 -11.89 16.10
CA THR A 193 -19.50 -11.19 15.93
C THR A 193 -19.66 -10.73 14.49
N ASP A 194 -20.89 -10.72 14.00
CA ASP A 194 -21.33 -10.10 12.73
C ASP A 194 -21.69 -8.60 12.89
N ASN A 195 -21.65 -8.07 14.12
CA ASN A 195 -22.01 -6.68 14.37
C ASN A 195 -20.88 -5.70 13.98
N LEU A 196 -21.02 -5.11 12.78
CA LEU A 196 -20.07 -4.16 12.22
C LEU A 196 -19.85 -2.92 13.10
N GLU A 197 -20.85 -2.52 13.90
CA GLU A 197 -20.72 -1.37 14.80
C GLU A 197 -19.67 -1.63 15.88
N ILE A 198 -19.58 -2.87 16.38
CA ILE A 198 -18.57 -3.26 17.37
C ILE A 198 -17.17 -3.15 16.75
N ALA A 199 -16.94 -3.78 15.59
CA ALA A 199 -15.67 -3.71 14.87
C ALA A 199 -15.27 -2.25 14.56
N THR A 200 -16.24 -1.43 14.15
CA THR A 200 -16.03 0.00 13.85
C THR A 200 -15.63 0.79 15.09
N LYS A 201 -16.28 0.55 16.24
CA LYS A 201 -15.92 1.20 17.52
C LYS A 201 -14.51 0.81 17.96
N ILE A 202 -14.16 -0.47 17.87
CA ILE A 202 -12.81 -0.95 18.19
C ILE A 202 -11.78 -0.29 17.25
N ALA A 203 -12.03 -0.30 15.94
CA ALA A 203 -11.17 0.33 14.94
C ALA A 203 -10.94 1.83 15.23
N ARG A 204 -11.98 2.55 15.64
CA ARG A 204 -11.88 3.96 16.06
C ARG A 204 -11.01 4.13 17.29
N ASN A 205 -11.09 3.25 18.28
CA ASN A 205 -10.32 3.38 19.51
C ASN A 205 -8.83 3.08 19.30
N ILE A 206 -8.48 2.19 18.36
CA ILE A 206 -7.07 1.82 18.13
C ILE A 206 -6.32 2.73 17.16
N ARG A 207 -7.01 3.46 16.27
CA ARG A 207 -6.36 4.21 15.19
C ARG A 207 -5.90 5.59 15.63
N HIS A 208 -4.78 6.05 15.07
CA HIS A 208 -4.11 7.28 15.48
C HIS A 208 -5.01 8.53 15.40
N ILE A 209 -5.80 8.67 14.34
CA ILE A 209 -6.65 9.87 14.11
C ILE A 209 -7.69 10.10 15.23
N ASN A 210 -7.93 9.10 16.08
CA ASN A 210 -8.84 9.16 17.21
C ASN A 210 -8.11 9.08 18.57
N GLY A 211 -6.79 9.25 18.60
CA GLY A 211 -5.98 9.21 19.82
C GLY A 211 -5.48 7.82 20.19
N GLY A 212 -5.68 6.81 19.33
CA GLY A 212 -5.15 5.46 19.52
C GLY A 212 -3.65 5.35 19.21
N LEU A 213 -3.23 4.17 18.77
CA LEU A 213 -1.84 3.86 18.46
C LEU A 213 -1.34 4.72 17.29
N ARG A 214 -0.15 5.31 17.44
CA ARG A 214 0.56 5.95 16.33
C ARG A 214 0.91 4.92 15.27
N TYR A 215 1.00 5.37 14.02
CA TYR A 215 1.31 4.50 12.87
C TYR A 215 0.29 3.39 12.61
N VAL A 216 -0.93 3.53 13.13
CA VAL A 216 -2.03 2.60 12.96
C VAL A 216 -3.21 3.32 12.31
N LYS A 217 -3.63 2.81 11.14
CA LYS A 217 -4.91 3.13 10.52
C LYS A 217 -5.80 1.91 10.63
N ALA A 218 -7.06 2.08 11.00
CA ALA A 218 -7.99 0.96 11.13
C ALA A 218 -9.42 1.31 10.72
N MET A 219 -10.15 0.28 10.28
CA MET A 219 -11.57 0.33 9.98
C MET A 219 -12.25 -1.00 10.33
N GLY A 220 -13.56 -0.96 10.62
CA GLY A 220 -14.37 -2.16 10.74
C GLY A 220 -14.79 -2.64 9.35
N VAL A 221 -14.71 -3.95 9.12
CA VAL A 221 -15.10 -4.61 7.87
C VAL A 221 -15.97 -5.81 8.19
N GLU A 222 -16.95 -6.09 7.34
CA GLU A 222 -17.82 -7.25 7.44
C GLU A 222 -17.35 -8.34 6.45
N LEU A 223 -17.25 -9.58 6.90
CA LEU A 223 -16.97 -10.75 6.08
C LEU A 223 -18.24 -11.58 5.95
N LYS A 224 -19.08 -11.23 4.98
CA LYS A 224 -20.44 -11.78 4.80
C LYS A 224 -20.46 -13.30 4.68
N GLU A 225 -19.52 -13.88 3.92
CA GLU A 225 -19.44 -15.33 3.69
C GLU A 225 -19.19 -16.12 4.97
N ARG A 226 -18.54 -15.50 5.96
CA ARG A 226 -18.17 -16.13 7.22
C ARG A 226 -19.09 -15.73 8.38
N ASN A 227 -20.03 -14.82 8.15
CA ASN A 227 -20.88 -14.19 9.16
C ASN A 227 -20.08 -13.66 10.37
N ILE A 228 -18.98 -12.96 10.09
CA ILE A 228 -18.11 -12.34 11.10
C ILE A 228 -17.72 -10.93 10.67
N THR A 229 -17.17 -10.19 11.62
CA THR A 229 -16.57 -8.87 11.40
C THR A 229 -15.11 -8.90 11.72
N GLN A 230 -14.43 -7.87 11.23
CA GLN A 230 -13.01 -7.78 11.26
C GLN A 230 -12.59 -6.34 11.56
N VAL A 231 -11.54 -6.19 12.37
CA VAL A 231 -10.82 -4.93 12.47
C VAL A 231 -9.70 -5.00 11.44
N SER A 232 -9.86 -4.32 10.31
CA SER A 232 -8.82 -4.21 9.30
C SER A 232 -7.83 -3.12 9.70
N ILE A 233 -6.53 -3.45 9.74
CA ILE A 233 -5.49 -2.56 10.27
C ILE A 233 -4.37 -2.44 9.25
N ASN A 234 -3.96 -1.20 8.98
CA ASN A 234 -2.74 -0.88 8.26
C ASN A 234 -1.73 -0.32 9.25
N MET A 235 -0.68 -1.11 9.52
CA MET A 235 0.49 -0.68 10.28
C MET A 235 1.39 0.09 9.32
N THR A 236 1.39 1.43 9.41
CA THR A 236 2.15 2.29 8.50
C THR A 236 3.63 2.34 8.82
N ASP A 237 4.01 1.98 10.05
CA ASP A 237 5.40 1.82 10.49
C ASP A 237 5.47 0.81 11.63
N TYR A 238 5.74 -0.45 11.28
CA TYR A 238 5.79 -1.55 12.24
C TYR A 238 6.99 -1.44 13.20
N THR A 239 8.07 -0.76 12.78
CA THR A 239 9.28 -0.57 13.59
C THR A 239 9.04 0.37 14.77
N ARG A 240 8.03 1.25 14.66
CA ARG A 240 7.63 2.18 15.71
C ARG A 240 6.44 1.68 16.51
N THR A 241 5.56 0.90 15.91
CA THR A 241 4.43 0.26 16.60
C THR A 241 4.31 -1.18 16.14
N ALA A 242 4.71 -2.10 17.01
CA ALA A 242 4.69 -3.53 16.74
C ALA A 242 3.26 -4.10 16.61
N LEU A 243 3.12 -5.16 15.81
CA LEU A 243 1.85 -5.84 15.55
C LEU A 243 1.17 -6.32 16.84
N TYR A 244 1.93 -6.93 17.76
CA TYR A 244 1.38 -7.44 19.02
C TYR A 244 0.64 -6.35 19.83
N ARG A 245 1.08 -5.08 19.76
CA ARG A 245 0.42 -3.98 20.48
C ARG A 245 -0.96 -3.70 19.91
N ALA A 246 -1.09 -3.66 18.59
CA ALA A 246 -2.37 -3.51 17.93
C ALA A 246 -3.27 -4.71 18.26
N PHE A 247 -2.73 -5.92 18.23
CA PHE A 247 -3.46 -7.14 18.56
C PHE A 247 -4.00 -7.16 20.00
N GLU A 248 -3.15 -6.89 20.99
CA GLU A 248 -3.56 -6.85 22.40
C GLU A 248 -4.54 -5.72 22.68
N LEU A 249 -4.39 -4.55 22.03
CA LEU A 249 -5.36 -3.47 22.20
C LEU A 249 -6.72 -3.83 21.63
N VAL A 250 -6.77 -4.47 20.45
CA VAL A 250 -8.03 -5.01 19.91
C VAL A 250 -8.62 -6.06 20.84
N ARG A 251 -7.79 -6.93 21.44
CA ARG A 251 -8.24 -7.93 22.40
C ARG A 251 -8.87 -7.30 23.64
N ILE A 252 -8.24 -6.26 24.19
CA ILE A 252 -8.75 -5.50 25.34
C ILE A 252 -10.08 -4.84 24.99
N GLU A 253 -10.16 -4.16 23.85
CA GLU A 253 -11.37 -3.45 23.42
C GLU A 253 -12.52 -4.42 23.10
N ALA A 254 -12.25 -5.54 22.43
CA ALA A 254 -13.26 -6.56 22.13
C ALA A 254 -13.90 -7.16 23.40
N ARG A 255 -13.10 -7.39 24.45
CA ARG A 255 -13.60 -7.90 25.74
C ARG A 255 -14.65 -6.99 26.38
N ARG A 256 -14.60 -5.67 26.14
CA ARG A 256 -15.58 -4.70 26.66
C ARG A 256 -16.99 -4.91 26.09
N TYR A 257 -17.08 -5.60 24.95
CA TYR A 257 -18.32 -5.94 24.26
C TYR A 257 -18.71 -7.42 24.41
N GLY A 258 -17.98 -8.21 25.20
CA GLY A 258 -18.21 -9.65 25.30
C GLY A 258 -17.83 -10.43 24.03
N VAL A 259 -17.04 -9.81 23.14
CA VAL A 259 -16.60 -10.40 21.87
C VAL A 259 -15.18 -10.94 22.02
N THR A 260 -14.88 -12.07 21.35
CA THR A 260 -13.55 -12.67 21.33
C THR A 260 -12.89 -12.50 19.97
N ILE A 261 -11.56 -12.56 19.96
CA ILE A 261 -10.79 -12.69 18.72
C ILE A 261 -10.80 -14.17 18.33
N ILE A 262 -11.20 -14.47 17.11
CA ILE A 262 -11.26 -15.85 16.57
C ILE A 262 -10.15 -16.14 15.55
N GLY A 263 -9.30 -15.16 15.27
CA GLY A 263 -8.14 -15.29 14.41
C GLY A 263 -7.64 -13.94 13.92
N SER A 264 -6.56 -13.96 13.16
CA SER A 264 -6.07 -12.80 12.43
C SER A 264 -5.39 -13.25 11.14
N GLU A 265 -5.18 -12.31 10.24
CA GLU A 265 -4.62 -12.56 8.92
C GLU A 265 -3.67 -11.43 8.54
N ILE A 266 -2.60 -11.80 7.85
CA ILE A 266 -1.74 -10.87 7.13
C ILE A 266 -2.24 -10.85 5.69
N VAL A 267 -2.50 -9.66 5.16
CA VAL A 267 -2.87 -9.48 3.76
C VAL A 267 -1.61 -9.14 2.96
N GLY A 268 -1.23 -10.02 2.03
CA GLY A 268 -0.01 -9.89 1.24
C GLY A 268 1.24 -10.30 1.99
N LEU A 269 2.34 -9.58 1.79
CA LEU A 269 3.64 -9.86 2.39
C LEU A 269 3.84 -9.07 3.69
N VAL A 270 4.67 -9.61 4.58
CA VAL A 270 5.05 -8.97 5.84
C VAL A 270 6.56 -9.05 6.04
N PRO A 271 7.21 -7.97 6.50
CA PRO A 271 8.61 -8.03 6.90
C PRO A 271 8.81 -9.04 8.04
N MET A 272 9.80 -9.91 7.90
CA MET A 272 10.12 -10.93 8.91
C MET A 272 10.31 -10.33 10.31
N GLU A 273 10.98 -9.19 10.40
CA GLU A 273 11.20 -8.44 11.64
C GLU A 273 9.90 -8.16 12.40
N ALA A 274 8.81 -7.81 11.71
CA ALA A 274 7.51 -7.52 12.33
C ALA A 274 6.91 -8.75 13.05
N LEU A 275 7.15 -9.95 12.53
CA LEU A 275 6.72 -11.21 13.13
C LEU A 275 7.63 -11.61 14.29
N ILE A 276 8.95 -11.45 14.10
CA ILE A 276 9.94 -11.78 15.11
C ILE A 276 9.80 -10.91 16.35
N ASP A 277 9.53 -9.60 16.19
CA ASP A 277 9.24 -8.70 17.32
C ASP A 277 8.03 -9.18 18.13
N THR A 278 7.02 -9.68 17.45
CA THR A 278 5.82 -10.25 18.08
C THR A 278 6.15 -11.54 18.84
N ALA A 279 6.93 -12.44 18.22
CA ALA A 279 7.37 -13.68 18.86
C ALA A 279 8.24 -13.40 20.09
N SER A 280 9.21 -12.47 19.97
CA SER A 280 10.10 -12.07 21.06
C SER A 280 9.32 -11.52 22.26
N TYR A 281 8.26 -10.74 22.00
CA TYR A 281 7.40 -10.20 23.07
C TYR A 281 6.65 -11.31 23.82
N TYR A 282 5.97 -12.21 23.11
CA TYR A 282 5.16 -13.25 23.76
C TYR A 282 5.98 -14.37 24.41
N LEU A 283 7.17 -14.66 23.88
CA LEU A 283 8.09 -15.64 24.48
C LEU A 283 8.91 -15.07 25.64
N GLY A 284 8.96 -13.74 25.79
CA GLY A 284 9.76 -13.07 26.81
C GLY A 284 11.26 -13.27 26.62
N LEU A 285 11.73 -13.26 25.35
CA LEU A 285 13.14 -13.51 25.06
C LEU A 285 14.03 -12.39 25.60
N GLU A 286 15.05 -12.77 26.35
CA GLU A 286 16.07 -11.84 26.87
C GLU A 286 17.29 -11.81 25.94
N ASN A 287 17.83 -10.61 25.69
CA ASN A 287 19.01 -10.39 24.83
C ASN A 287 18.88 -10.99 23.41
N PHE A 288 17.65 -11.12 22.91
CA PHE A 288 17.37 -11.61 21.57
C PHE A 288 17.48 -10.48 20.52
N SER A 289 17.94 -10.83 19.32
CA SER A 289 18.03 -9.91 18.19
C SER A 289 17.91 -10.66 16.87
N MET A 290 17.66 -9.91 15.77
CA MET A 290 17.59 -10.47 14.42
C MET A 290 18.87 -11.23 14.01
N GLN A 291 20.01 -10.94 14.62
CA GLN A 291 21.27 -11.64 14.38
C GLN A 291 21.27 -13.11 14.84
N GLN A 292 20.33 -13.48 15.70
CA GLN A 292 20.12 -14.86 16.16
C GLN A 292 19.09 -15.61 15.31
N VAL A 293 18.44 -14.94 14.34
CA VAL A 293 17.58 -15.59 13.34
C VAL A 293 18.46 -16.17 12.24
N LEU A 294 18.43 -17.50 12.08
CA LEU A 294 19.29 -18.24 11.15
C LEU A 294 19.17 -17.71 9.72
N GLU A 295 17.94 -17.54 9.23
CA GLU A 295 17.64 -17.05 7.89
C GLU A 295 18.18 -15.63 7.67
N SER A 296 18.12 -14.78 8.69
CA SER A 296 18.69 -13.42 8.62
C SER A 296 20.19 -13.45 8.38
N ARG A 297 20.91 -14.40 9.00
CA ARG A 297 22.36 -14.56 8.82
C ARG A 297 22.75 -15.15 7.47
N ILE A 298 21.89 -15.99 6.90
CA ILE A 298 22.13 -16.58 5.57
C ILE A 298 21.90 -15.53 4.46
N MET A 299 21.04 -14.54 4.71
CA MET A 299 20.67 -13.50 3.74
C MET A 299 21.58 -12.24 3.74
N GLU A 300 22.48 -12.11 4.73
CA GLU A 300 23.52 -11.06 4.77
C GLU A 300 24.46 -11.20 3.56
#